data_AF-A0AAN6G9J1-F1
#
_entry.id   AF-A0AAN6G9J1-F1
#
_cell.length_a   1.000
_cell.length_b   1.000
_cell.length_c   1.000
_cell.angle_alpha   90.00
_cell.angle_beta   90.00
_cell.angle_gamma   90.00
#
_symmetry.space_group_name_H-M   'P 1'
#
loop_
_entity.id
_entity.type
_entity.pdbx_description
1 polymer ?
#
loop_
_entity_poly.entity_id
_entity_poly.type
_entity_poly.pdbx_seq_one_letter_code
_entity_poly.pdbx_strand_id
1 'polypeptide(L)'
;MADALNATAQAAAALAAEAAAAAANKLNPNVFLATGGRTALSHLPTPAFLAPVLRLNTLLLSSQLHGSYFPFPWMFVLHAVRCSFAWRGIIHANTLRLRAKGEPVRGLTWGADVFGFLLMSWGGGILAHFITGQIPPQFLYPGSALTYLPVHAAISLFLSLPSLSSFHPTAALLDVLMPFIDGATRAGAVALGVNLAAAHSPSSLLLQLLLGTLTACGGGQSCGTLGTWNPNGWSLSTPPALAARTVMEGVDVWAPFLAAVGYIVLGGTHEDVLPLTRPAVAALQRFGLIDAKATAVSATGAVSVLSPTAARALATLIITSAFVWRATVLHGQWATASISSLSSGTAASKSGSGSAAKSPASKSRKASGTASNGAASSSSKKAVKAVEAEAEKLISAIGTGVEEDERSTSPSPGPSDQPVRRSRRRKT
;
A
#
# COMPACT_ATOMS: atom_id res chain seq x y z
N MET A 1 -17.10 26.97 46.27
CA MET A 1 -18.11 26.03 46.79
C MET A 1 -18.95 25.42 45.67
N ALA A 2 -19.47 26.22 44.73
CA ALA A 2 -20.16 25.71 43.53
C ALA A 2 -19.28 24.78 42.67
N ASP A 3 -18.01 25.12 42.46
CA ASP A 3 -17.09 24.28 41.66
C ASP A 3 -16.77 22.94 42.34
N ALA A 4 -16.67 22.93 43.68
CA ALA A 4 -16.46 21.72 44.45
C ALA A 4 -17.68 20.79 44.41
N LEU A 5 -18.89 21.36 44.47
CA LEU A 5 -20.13 20.61 44.29
C LEU A 5 -20.25 20.01 42.88
N ASN A 6 -19.86 20.77 41.84
CA ASN A 6 -19.86 20.30 40.46
C ASN A 6 -18.85 19.16 40.25
N ALA A 7 -17.64 19.28 40.80
CA ALA A 7 -16.62 18.23 40.75
C ALA A 7 -17.07 16.95 41.45
N THR A 8 -17.76 17.08 42.59
CA THR A 8 -18.27 15.93 43.36
C THR A 8 -19.41 15.22 42.62
N ALA A 9 -20.31 15.97 41.98
CA ALA A 9 -21.37 15.43 41.15
C ALA A 9 -20.82 14.69 39.91
N GLN A 10 -19.78 15.24 39.27
CA GLN A 10 -19.11 14.58 38.14
C GLN A 10 -18.41 13.29 38.55
N ALA A 11 -17.74 13.27 39.70
CA ALA A 11 -17.09 12.08 40.25
C ALA A 11 -18.13 10.98 40.60
N ALA A 12 -19.24 11.36 41.23
CA ALA A 12 -20.33 10.43 41.53
C ALA A 12 -20.97 9.85 40.25
N ALA A 13 -21.17 10.68 39.22
CA ALA A 13 -21.68 10.25 37.93
C ALA A 13 -20.71 9.33 37.18
N ALA A 14 -19.39 9.48 37.37
CA ALA A 14 -18.38 8.60 36.81
C ALA A 14 -18.39 7.23 37.48
N LEU A 15 -18.41 7.19 38.82
CA LEU A 15 -18.50 5.94 39.59
C LEU A 15 -19.79 5.16 39.29
N ALA A 16 -20.93 5.85 39.16
CA ALA A 16 -22.19 5.21 38.80
C ALA A 16 -22.16 4.60 37.39
N ALA A 17 -21.50 5.26 36.42
CA ALA A 17 -21.34 4.74 35.07
C ALA A 17 -20.40 3.53 35.03
N GLU A 18 -19.32 3.55 35.80
CA GLU A 18 -18.39 2.42 35.93
C GLU A 18 -19.07 1.20 36.58
N ALA A 19 -19.84 1.43 37.64
CA ALA A 19 -20.62 0.36 38.29
C ALA A 19 -21.70 -0.22 37.35
N ALA A 20 -22.37 0.63 36.55
CA ALA A 20 -23.35 0.19 35.56
C ALA A 20 -22.70 -0.61 34.42
N ALA A 21 -21.52 -0.18 33.95
CA ALA A 21 -20.74 -0.92 32.95
C ALA A 21 -20.26 -2.28 33.49
N ALA A 22 -19.77 -2.32 34.73
CA ALA A 22 -19.38 -3.56 35.40
C ALA A 22 -20.57 -4.52 35.61
N ALA A 23 -21.74 -3.99 35.96
CA ALA A 23 -22.98 -4.77 36.07
C ALA A 23 -23.48 -5.28 34.72
N ALA A 24 -23.42 -4.46 33.66
CA ALA A 24 -23.76 -4.86 32.30
C ALA A 24 -22.83 -5.95 31.78
N ASN A 25 -21.53 -5.86 32.06
CA ASN A 25 -20.54 -6.87 31.69
C ASN A 25 -20.75 -8.20 32.44
N LYS A 26 -21.26 -8.16 33.69
CA LYS A 26 -21.69 -9.35 34.43
C LYS A 26 -22.96 -10.00 33.86
N LEU A 27 -23.86 -9.22 33.26
CA LEU A 27 -25.12 -9.71 32.70
C LEU A 27 -25.00 -10.18 31.24
N ASN A 28 -24.07 -9.61 30.48
CA ASN A 28 -23.76 -10.05 29.12
C ASN A 28 -22.28 -9.74 28.82
N PRO A 29 -21.41 -10.76 28.71
CA PRO A 29 -19.97 -10.56 28.44
C PRO A 29 -19.68 -9.95 27.06
N ASN A 30 -20.72 -9.72 26.24
CA ASN A 30 -20.60 -9.13 24.92
C ASN A 30 -20.93 -7.63 24.87
N VAL A 31 -21.12 -6.99 26.04
CA VAL A 31 -21.36 -5.54 26.12
C VAL A 31 -20.08 -4.81 26.51
N PHE A 32 -19.63 -3.91 25.65
CA PHE A 32 -18.41 -3.11 25.85
C PHE A 32 -18.72 -1.61 25.71
N LEU A 33 -17.84 -0.75 26.21
CA LEU A 33 -18.02 0.71 26.07
C LEU A 33 -17.26 1.22 24.84
N ALA A 34 -17.87 2.15 24.11
CA ALA A 34 -17.16 2.92 23.08
C ALA A 34 -16.04 3.77 23.72
N THR A 35 -14.91 3.93 23.04
CA THR A 35 -13.83 4.76 23.62
C THR A 35 -14.21 6.23 23.63
N GLY A 36 -13.69 6.94 24.63
CA GLY A 36 -13.97 8.35 24.84
C GLY A 36 -15.34 8.62 25.49
N GLY A 37 -16.10 7.57 25.81
CA GLY A 37 -17.52 7.69 26.12
C GLY A 37 -18.08 6.70 27.13
N ARG A 38 -19.41 6.74 27.28
CA ARG A 38 -20.18 5.83 28.17
C ARG A 38 -21.17 4.96 27.40
N THR A 39 -21.21 5.08 26.07
CA THR A 39 -22.17 4.34 25.26
C THR A 39 -21.83 2.85 25.22
N ALA A 40 -22.78 2.03 25.67
CA ALA A 40 -22.70 0.58 25.58
C ALA A 40 -22.86 0.11 24.13
N LEU A 41 -22.05 -0.86 23.74
CA LEU A 41 -22.01 -1.47 22.41
C LEU A 41 -22.39 -2.94 22.51
N SER A 42 -23.11 -3.45 21.51
CA SER A 42 -23.40 -4.88 21.35
C SER A 42 -22.83 -5.38 20.03
N HIS A 43 -22.11 -6.49 20.06
CA HIS A 43 -21.56 -7.05 18.82
C HIS A 43 -22.64 -7.77 18.00
N LEU A 44 -22.73 -7.36 16.74
CA LEU A 44 -23.49 -8.06 15.72
C LEU A 44 -22.80 -9.39 15.37
N PRO A 45 -23.57 -10.44 15.06
CA PRO A 45 -23.06 -11.61 14.36
C PRO A 45 -22.29 -11.16 13.11
N THR A 46 -21.21 -11.88 12.76
CA THR A 46 -20.43 -11.55 11.57
C THR A 46 -21.32 -11.68 10.32
N PRO A 47 -21.46 -10.61 9.51
CA PRO A 47 -22.21 -10.65 8.25
C PRO A 47 -21.69 -11.76 7.32
N ALA A 48 -22.59 -12.48 6.65
CA ALA A 48 -22.22 -13.62 5.81
C ALA A 48 -21.22 -13.26 4.69
N PHE A 49 -21.36 -12.07 4.11
CA PHE A 49 -20.45 -11.57 3.06
C PHE A 49 -19.02 -11.32 3.56
N LEU A 50 -18.83 -11.08 4.87
CA LEU A 50 -17.51 -10.91 5.49
C LEU A 50 -16.88 -12.22 5.92
N ALA A 51 -17.63 -13.32 6.00
CA ALA A 51 -17.15 -14.59 6.54
C ALA A 51 -15.90 -15.15 5.82
N PRO A 52 -15.78 -15.11 4.48
CA PRO A 52 -14.56 -15.58 3.80
C PRO A 52 -13.33 -14.74 4.17
N VAL A 53 -13.48 -13.42 4.21
CA VAL A 53 -12.41 -12.48 4.54
C VAL A 53 -12.01 -12.59 6.01
N LEU A 54 -12.98 -12.77 6.90
CA LEU A 54 -12.74 -13.04 8.32
C LEU A 54 -11.95 -14.34 8.50
N ARG A 55 -12.34 -15.44 7.82
CA ARG A 55 -11.61 -16.71 7.88
C ARG A 55 -10.18 -16.57 7.37
N LEU A 56 -9.96 -15.85 6.27
CA LEU A 56 -8.63 -15.55 5.77
C LEU A 56 -7.80 -14.80 6.83
N ASN A 57 -8.33 -13.70 7.38
CA ASN A 57 -7.64 -12.92 8.40
C ASN A 57 -7.29 -13.76 9.63
N THR A 58 -8.23 -14.57 10.11
CA THR A 58 -8.01 -15.48 11.24
C THR A 58 -6.91 -16.47 10.91
N LEU A 59 -7.00 -17.16 9.76
CA LEU A 59 -5.99 -18.13 9.32
C LEU A 59 -4.59 -17.49 9.29
N LEU A 60 -4.44 -16.33 8.67
CA LEU A 60 -3.16 -15.64 8.54
C LEU A 60 -2.56 -15.24 9.90
N LEU A 61 -3.39 -14.93 10.89
CA LEU A 61 -2.97 -14.52 12.23
C LEU A 61 -2.72 -15.68 13.18
N SER A 62 -3.53 -16.73 13.11
CA SER A 62 -3.46 -17.86 14.04
C SER A 62 -2.50 -18.95 13.57
N SER A 63 -2.32 -19.10 12.26
CA SER A 63 -1.45 -20.14 11.70
C SER A 63 -0.02 -19.63 11.59
N GLN A 64 0.92 -20.43 12.11
CA GLN A 64 2.35 -20.21 11.97
C GLN A 64 2.85 -20.80 10.66
N LEU A 65 3.94 -20.26 10.10
CA LEU A 65 4.62 -20.83 8.93
C LEU A 65 5.12 -22.25 9.22
N HIS A 66 5.76 -22.44 10.39
CA HIS A 66 6.24 -23.72 10.85
C HIS A 66 6.23 -23.79 12.38
N GLY A 67 5.64 -24.83 12.98
CA GLY A 67 5.44 -24.91 14.44
C GLY A 67 6.71 -24.84 15.30
N SER A 68 7.84 -25.37 14.81
CA SER A 68 9.10 -25.38 15.58
C SER A 68 10.20 -24.47 15.03
N TYR A 69 10.54 -24.57 13.74
CA TYR A 69 11.69 -23.85 13.16
C TYR A 69 11.41 -22.39 12.77
N PHE A 70 10.15 -22.04 12.49
CA PHE A 70 9.78 -20.67 12.12
C PHE A 70 8.36 -20.34 12.62
N PRO A 71 8.18 -20.21 13.95
CA PRO A 71 6.86 -20.11 14.60
C PRO A 71 6.25 -18.70 14.49
N PHE A 72 6.41 -18.06 13.33
CA PHE A 72 5.88 -16.73 13.06
C PHE A 72 4.55 -16.83 12.29
N PRO A 73 3.53 -16.00 12.64
CA PRO A 73 2.26 -15.97 11.93
C PRO A 73 2.43 -15.69 10.44
N TRP A 74 1.66 -16.39 9.60
CA TRP A 74 1.66 -16.24 8.14
C TRP A 74 1.47 -14.78 7.69
N MET A 75 0.64 -14.00 8.39
CA MET A 75 0.40 -12.60 8.07
C MET A 75 1.71 -11.78 7.97
N PHE A 76 2.63 -11.96 8.91
CA PHE A 76 3.89 -11.21 8.92
C PHE A 76 4.88 -11.72 7.87
N VAL A 77 4.89 -13.03 7.63
CA VAL A 77 5.72 -13.65 6.58
C VAL A 77 5.28 -13.18 5.21
N LEU A 78 3.97 -13.23 4.91
CA LEU A 78 3.43 -12.78 3.63
C LEU A 78 3.60 -11.29 3.42
N HIS A 79 3.45 -10.47 4.48
CA HIS A 79 3.77 -9.04 4.41
C HIS A 79 5.25 -8.83 4.05
N ALA A 80 6.18 -9.53 4.72
CA ALA A 80 7.60 -9.46 4.42
C ALA A 80 7.92 -9.88 2.98
N VAL A 81 7.31 -10.98 2.50
CA VAL A 81 7.45 -11.46 1.11
C VAL A 81 6.98 -10.39 0.13
N ARG A 82 5.78 -9.86 0.33
CA ARG A 82 5.20 -8.83 -0.54
C ARG A 82 6.04 -7.55 -0.53
N CYS A 83 6.44 -7.05 0.64
CA CYS A 83 7.28 -5.87 0.75
C CYS A 83 8.67 -6.09 0.13
N SER A 84 9.25 -7.28 0.24
CA SER A 84 10.54 -7.61 -0.37
C SER A 84 10.43 -7.63 -1.90
N PHE A 85 9.40 -8.26 -2.44
CA PHE A 85 9.14 -8.26 -3.88
C PHE A 85 8.87 -6.85 -4.41
N ALA A 86 8.05 -6.06 -3.73
CA ALA A 86 7.80 -4.67 -4.11
C ALA A 86 9.09 -3.84 -4.06
N TRP A 87 9.87 -3.96 -2.99
CA TRP A 87 11.17 -3.31 -2.85
C TRP A 87 12.10 -3.66 -4.02
N ARG A 88 12.30 -4.95 -4.29
CA ARG A 88 13.16 -5.43 -5.38
C ARG A 88 12.67 -4.98 -6.75
N GLY A 89 11.36 -5.02 -6.98
CA GLY A 89 10.75 -4.53 -8.23
C GLY A 89 10.99 -3.03 -8.45
N ILE A 90 10.79 -2.20 -7.41
CA ILE A 90 11.00 -0.75 -7.50
C ILE A 90 12.49 -0.42 -7.73
N ILE A 91 13.41 -1.03 -6.98
CA ILE A 91 14.86 -0.83 -7.18
C ILE A 91 15.28 -1.23 -8.60
N HIS A 92 14.76 -2.36 -9.11
CA HIS A 92 15.01 -2.82 -10.47
C HIS A 92 14.50 -1.81 -11.51
N ALA A 93 13.26 -1.34 -11.37
CA ALA A 93 12.67 -0.35 -12.27
C ALA A 93 13.46 0.97 -12.28
N ASN A 94 13.85 1.49 -11.11
CA ASN A 94 14.67 2.69 -11.03
C ASN A 94 16.06 2.50 -11.64
N THR A 95 16.64 1.31 -11.48
CA THR A 95 17.92 0.96 -12.11
C THR A 95 17.82 0.97 -13.63
N LEU A 96 16.76 0.39 -14.19
CA LEU A 96 16.51 0.43 -15.63
C LEU A 96 16.28 1.86 -16.13
N ARG A 97 15.55 2.69 -15.38
CA ARG A 97 15.31 4.10 -15.72
C ARG A 97 16.61 4.90 -15.79
N LEU A 98 17.50 4.74 -14.82
CA LEU A 98 18.81 5.41 -14.82
C LEU A 98 19.66 4.95 -16.01
N ARG A 99 19.70 3.65 -16.30
CA ARG A 99 20.42 3.11 -17.47
C ARG A 99 19.88 3.64 -18.79
N ALA A 100 18.55 3.74 -18.93
CA ALA A 100 17.91 4.30 -20.13
C ALA A 100 18.29 5.78 -20.33
N LYS A 101 18.46 6.54 -19.24
CA LYS A 101 18.96 7.92 -19.28
C LYS A 101 20.48 8.03 -19.53
N GLY A 102 21.21 6.91 -19.60
CA GLY A 102 22.67 6.91 -19.68
C GLY A 102 23.36 7.32 -18.37
N GLU A 103 22.62 7.36 -17.26
CA GLU A 103 23.17 7.71 -15.95
C GLU A 103 23.89 6.49 -15.33
N PRO A 104 25.04 6.69 -14.67
CA PRO A 104 25.75 5.61 -14.00
C PRO A 104 24.89 5.04 -12.85
N VAL A 105 24.84 3.72 -12.74
CA VAL A 105 24.16 3.01 -11.64
C VAL A 105 25.19 2.46 -10.68
N ARG A 106 25.19 2.98 -9.44
CA ARG A 106 26.09 2.53 -8.37
C ARG A 106 25.56 1.29 -7.64
N GLY A 107 24.24 1.20 -7.50
CA GLY A 107 23.59 0.21 -6.67
C GLY A 107 23.59 0.60 -5.18
N LEU A 108 22.66 0.02 -4.42
CA LEU A 108 22.58 0.21 -2.98
C LEU A 108 23.59 -0.68 -2.25
N THR A 109 24.17 -0.17 -1.16
CA THR A 109 24.88 -1.03 -0.21
C THR A 109 23.88 -1.96 0.48
N TRP A 110 24.34 -3.12 0.95
CA TRP A 110 23.48 -4.06 1.69
C TRP A 110 22.79 -3.40 2.90
N GLY A 111 23.49 -2.53 3.63
CA GLY A 111 22.91 -1.81 4.76
C GLY A 111 21.79 -0.85 4.34
N ALA A 112 21.99 -0.06 3.28
CA ALA A 112 20.96 0.84 2.77
C ALA A 112 19.75 0.08 2.20
N ASP A 113 20.01 -1.04 1.54
CA ASP A 113 18.99 -1.94 0.99
C ASP A 113 18.13 -2.57 2.09
N VAL A 114 18.76 -3.15 3.12
CA VAL A 114 18.06 -3.73 4.27
C VAL A 114 17.28 -2.66 5.04
N PHE A 115 17.90 -1.51 5.34
CA PHE A 115 17.25 -0.46 6.11
C PHE A 115 16.06 0.14 5.34
N GLY A 116 16.19 0.31 4.03
CA GLY A 116 15.10 0.77 3.17
C GLY A 116 13.94 -0.24 3.09
N PHE A 117 14.24 -1.53 2.95
CA PHE A 117 13.23 -2.60 3.01
C PHE A 117 12.50 -2.65 4.37
N LEU A 118 13.24 -2.53 5.48
CA LEU A 118 12.64 -2.50 6.82
C LEU A 118 11.79 -1.26 7.03
N LEU A 119 12.23 -0.10 6.54
CA LEU A 119 11.45 1.13 6.55
C LEU A 119 10.14 0.97 5.76
N MET A 120 10.20 0.35 4.58
CA MET A 120 9.00 0.07 3.77
C MET A 120 8.03 -0.86 4.52
N SER A 121 8.57 -1.84 5.24
CA SER A 121 7.81 -2.88 5.93
C SER A 121 7.19 -2.41 7.25
N TRP A 122 7.91 -1.57 8.01
CA TRP A 122 7.57 -1.20 9.39
C TRP A 122 7.32 0.29 9.60
N GLY A 123 7.63 1.14 8.62
CA GLY A 123 7.66 2.59 8.78
C GLY A 123 6.34 3.17 9.29
N GLY A 124 5.19 2.63 8.87
CA GLY A 124 3.90 3.06 9.40
C GLY A 124 3.75 2.81 10.91
N GLY A 125 4.16 1.63 11.38
CA GLY A 125 4.14 1.30 12.81
C GLY A 125 5.13 2.14 13.62
N ILE A 126 6.35 2.35 13.09
CA ILE A 126 7.37 3.19 13.72
C ILE A 126 6.88 4.63 13.88
N LEU A 127 6.35 5.22 12.80
CA LEU A 127 5.82 6.59 12.83
C LEU A 127 4.65 6.73 13.81
N ALA A 128 3.74 5.75 13.86
CA ALA A 128 2.61 5.79 14.78
C ALA A 128 3.06 5.81 16.24
N HIS A 129 4.06 5.00 16.61
CA HIS A 129 4.59 4.99 17.97
C HIS A 129 5.33 6.30 18.30
N PHE A 130 6.10 6.86 17.37
CA PHE A 130 6.74 8.17 17.55
C PHE A 130 5.74 9.30 17.76
N ILE A 131 4.63 9.32 17.01
CA ILE A 131 3.55 10.31 17.20
C ILE A 131 2.95 10.19 18.61
N THR A 132 2.83 8.98 19.16
CA THR A 132 2.33 8.76 20.53
C THR A 132 3.41 8.84 21.62
N GLY A 133 4.65 9.21 21.27
CA GLY A 133 5.78 9.26 22.22
C GLY A 133 6.18 7.90 22.80
N GLN A 134 5.88 6.80 22.10
CA GLN A 134 6.20 5.43 22.50
C GLN A 134 7.38 4.86 21.70
N ILE A 135 8.09 3.91 22.28
CA ILE A 135 9.16 3.18 21.58
C ILE A 135 8.52 2.13 20.66
N PRO A 136 8.83 2.12 19.35
CA PRO A 136 8.31 1.11 18.44
C PRO A 136 8.67 -0.32 18.88
N PRO A 137 7.71 -1.27 18.94
CA PRO A 137 7.95 -2.63 19.40
C PRO A 137 8.92 -3.41 18.50
N GLN A 138 9.09 -3.00 17.25
CA GLN A 138 10.07 -3.56 16.31
C GLN A 138 11.52 -3.40 16.81
N PHE A 139 11.78 -2.39 17.64
CA PHE A 139 13.11 -2.15 18.23
C PHE A 139 13.30 -2.89 19.56
N LEU A 140 12.21 -3.31 20.20
CA LEU A 140 12.24 -4.01 21.49
C LEU A 140 12.35 -5.52 21.32
N TYR A 141 11.79 -6.08 20.25
CA TYR A 141 11.72 -7.52 20.03
C TYR A 141 12.39 -7.94 18.72
N PRO A 142 13.44 -8.79 18.78
CA PRO A 142 14.18 -9.21 17.58
C PRO A 142 13.35 -10.08 16.64
N GLY A 143 12.23 -10.66 17.08
CA GLY A 143 11.42 -11.54 16.25
C GLY A 143 10.87 -10.87 14.99
N SER A 144 10.63 -9.56 15.02
CA SER A 144 10.30 -8.81 13.79
C SER A 144 11.45 -8.89 12.79
N ALA A 145 12.69 -8.60 13.22
CA ALA A 145 13.87 -8.71 12.36
C ALA A 145 14.11 -10.16 11.89
N LEU A 146 13.97 -11.14 12.79
CA LEU A 146 14.10 -12.57 12.47
C LEU A 146 13.03 -13.07 11.49
N THR A 147 11.89 -12.40 11.39
CA THR A 147 10.87 -12.72 10.37
C THR A 147 11.21 -12.09 9.03
N TYR A 148 11.56 -10.80 9.02
CA TYR A 148 11.66 -10.01 7.78
C TYR A 148 13.02 -10.16 7.08
N LEU A 149 14.13 -10.19 7.82
CA LEU A 149 15.46 -10.24 7.23
C LEU A 149 15.73 -11.55 6.49
N PRO A 150 15.42 -12.75 7.04
CA PRO A 150 15.64 -14.00 6.32
C PRO A 150 14.77 -14.10 5.06
N VAL A 151 13.51 -13.66 5.14
CA VAL A 151 12.60 -13.62 3.98
C VAL A 151 13.17 -12.71 2.89
N HIS A 152 13.62 -11.52 3.27
CA HIS A 152 14.21 -10.59 2.31
C HIS A 152 15.49 -11.13 1.70
N ALA A 153 16.41 -11.67 2.51
CA ALA A 153 17.65 -12.28 2.03
C ALA A 153 17.38 -13.44 1.08
N ALA A 154 16.43 -14.32 1.41
CA ALA A 154 16.06 -15.46 0.57
C ALA A 154 15.49 -15.02 -0.78
N ILE A 155 14.57 -14.05 -0.81
CA ILE A 155 14.02 -13.50 -2.06
C ILE A 155 15.12 -12.81 -2.88
N SER A 156 16.01 -12.08 -2.21
CA SER A 156 17.10 -11.36 -2.87
C SER A 156 18.12 -12.30 -3.50
N LEU A 157 18.45 -13.39 -2.81
CA LEU A 157 19.29 -14.47 -3.33
C LEU A 157 18.59 -15.20 -4.48
N PHE A 158 17.30 -15.50 -4.34
CA PHE A 158 16.51 -16.11 -5.40
C PHE A 158 16.53 -15.27 -6.69
N LEU A 159 16.33 -13.96 -6.57
CA LEU A 159 16.32 -13.03 -7.71
C LEU A 159 17.72 -12.69 -8.25
N SER A 160 18.80 -12.94 -7.49
CA SER A 160 20.17 -12.71 -7.97
C SER A 160 20.70 -13.83 -8.86
N LEU A 161 20.06 -15.00 -8.86
CA LEU A 161 20.43 -16.11 -9.74
C LEU A 161 20.15 -15.75 -11.20
N PRO A 162 21.10 -15.90 -12.15
CA PRO A 162 20.92 -15.46 -13.53
C PRO A 162 19.67 -16.02 -14.21
N SER A 163 19.37 -17.30 -13.98
CA SER A 163 18.19 -17.99 -14.53
C SER A 163 16.87 -17.44 -13.98
N LEU A 164 16.91 -16.79 -12.81
CA LEU A 164 15.73 -16.31 -12.09
C LEU A 164 15.63 -14.78 -12.05
N SER A 165 16.67 -14.06 -12.47
CA SER A 165 16.69 -12.60 -12.54
C SER A 165 15.59 -12.03 -13.44
N SER A 166 15.09 -12.81 -14.40
CA SER A 166 13.93 -12.48 -15.23
C SER A 166 12.59 -12.50 -14.49
N PHE A 167 12.51 -13.09 -13.28
CA PHE A 167 11.31 -13.13 -12.44
C PHE A 167 11.19 -11.94 -11.48
N HIS A 168 11.91 -10.84 -11.71
CA HIS A 168 11.61 -9.61 -10.96
C HIS A 168 10.13 -9.26 -11.14
N PRO A 169 9.33 -9.27 -10.06
CA PRO A 169 7.90 -9.11 -10.19
C PRO A 169 7.61 -7.70 -10.68
N THR A 170 6.86 -7.61 -11.78
CA THR A 170 6.33 -6.33 -12.24
C THR A 170 5.34 -5.80 -11.21
N ALA A 171 5.17 -4.47 -11.14
CA ALA A 171 4.14 -3.87 -10.29
C ALA A 171 2.75 -4.48 -10.59
N ALA A 172 2.47 -4.74 -11.87
CA ALA A 172 1.25 -5.40 -12.31
C ALA A 172 1.05 -6.79 -11.71
N LEU A 173 2.12 -7.60 -11.63
CA LEU A 173 2.03 -8.94 -11.06
C LEU A 173 1.68 -8.88 -9.57
N LEU A 174 2.29 -7.96 -8.83
CA LEU A 174 2.01 -7.80 -7.39
C LEU A 174 0.59 -7.30 -7.14
N ASP A 175 0.14 -6.33 -7.93
CA ASP A 175 -1.20 -5.74 -7.83
C ASP A 175 -2.30 -6.76 -8.16
N VAL A 176 -2.05 -7.69 -9.09
CA VAL A 176 -3.02 -8.72 -9.51
C VAL A 176 -3.02 -9.94 -8.59
N LEU A 177 -1.85 -10.43 -8.16
CA LEU A 177 -1.76 -11.71 -7.45
C LEU A 177 -2.07 -11.60 -5.96
N MET A 178 -1.84 -10.44 -5.33
CA MET A 178 -1.87 -10.32 -3.87
C MET A 178 -2.87 -9.30 -3.29
N PRO A 179 -3.97 -8.88 -3.95
CA PRO A 179 -4.81 -7.82 -3.40
C PRO A 179 -5.55 -8.23 -2.10
N PHE A 180 -5.87 -9.51 -1.92
CA PHE A 180 -6.48 -10.01 -0.68
C PHE A 180 -5.48 -10.11 0.48
N ILE A 181 -4.26 -10.60 0.19
CA ILE A 181 -3.20 -10.70 1.19
C ILE A 181 -2.77 -9.30 1.61
N ASP A 182 -2.61 -8.38 0.65
CA ASP A 182 -2.28 -6.98 0.93
C ASP A 182 -3.39 -6.28 1.73
N GLY A 183 -4.66 -6.48 1.32
CA GLY A 183 -5.79 -5.98 2.07
C GLY A 183 -5.79 -6.47 3.51
N ALA A 184 -5.50 -7.76 3.74
CA ALA A 184 -5.47 -8.36 5.06
C ALA A 184 -4.35 -7.80 5.94
N THR A 185 -3.12 -7.70 5.41
CA THR A 185 -1.97 -7.19 6.17
C THR A 185 -2.13 -5.71 6.50
N ARG A 186 -2.59 -4.89 5.53
CA ARG A 186 -2.86 -3.47 5.76
C ARG A 186 -4.05 -3.24 6.68
N ALA A 187 -5.12 -4.02 6.60
CA ALA A 187 -6.24 -3.94 7.54
C ALA A 187 -5.83 -4.34 8.96
N GLY A 188 -4.92 -5.32 9.10
CA GLY A 188 -4.26 -5.62 10.36
C GLY A 188 -3.53 -4.40 10.93
N ALA A 189 -2.77 -3.69 10.09
CA ALA A 189 -2.10 -2.45 10.49
C ALA A 189 -3.10 -1.34 10.87
N VAL A 190 -4.17 -1.12 10.09
CA VAL A 190 -5.24 -0.16 10.42
C VAL A 190 -5.80 -0.44 11.82
N ALA A 191 -6.18 -1.69 12.09
CA ALA A 191 -6.72 -2.08 13.39
C ALA A 191 -5.73 -1.80 14.54
N LEU A 192 -4.44 -2.10 14.33
CA LEU A 192 -3.39 -1.79 15.32
C LEU A 192 -3.23 -0.29 15.55
N GLY A 193 -3.24 0.53 14.50
CA GLY A 193 -3.13 1.99 14.60
C GLY A 193 -4.33 2.63 15.30
N VAL A 194 -5.55 2.22 14.95
CA VAL A 194 -6.77 2.68 15.63
C VAL A 194 -6.74 2.31 17.10
N ASN A 195 -6.39 1.07 17.44
CA ASN A 195 -6.33 0.61 18.83
C ASN A 195 -5.21 1.31 19.63
N LEU A 196 -4.06 1.58 19.01
CA LEU A 196 -2.97 2.35 19.63
C LEU A 196 -3.44 3.77 19.97
N ALA A 197 -4.08 4.45 19.02
CA ALA A 197 -4.65 5.78 19.24
C ALA A 197 -5.72 5.76 20.35
N ALA A 198 -6.61 4.77 20.34
CA ALA A 198 -7.67 4.62 21.33
C ALA A 198 -7.13 4.36 22.74
N ALA A 199 -6.03 3.60 22.87
CA ALA A 199 -5.35 3.38 24.14
C ALA A 199 -4.62 4.62 24.65
N HIS A 200 -4.04 5.42 23.75
CA HIS A 200 -3.26 6.61 24.11
C HIS A 200 -4.14 7.85 24.37
N SER A 201 -5.13 8.10 23.51
CA SER A 201 -6.05 9.24 23.58
C SER A 201 -7.45 8.79 23.12
N PRO A 202 -8.23 8.16 24.02
CA PRO A 202 -9.51 7.52 23.67
C PRO A 202 -10.57 8.48 23.13
N SER A 203 -10.45 9.78 23.41
CA SER A 203 -11.36 10.85 22.97
C SER A 203 -10.95 11.53 21.66
N SER A 204 -9.83 11.13 21.05
CA SER A 204 -9.33 11.75 19.82
C SER A 204 -9.65 10.91 18.58
N LEU A 205 -10.81 11.16 17.98
CA LEU A 205 -11.20 10.56 16.70
C LEU A 205 -10.16 10.85 15.60
N LEU A 206 -9.64 12.08 15.56
CA LEU A 206 -8.61 12.47 14.60
C LEU A 206 -7.35 11.61 14.75
N LEU A 207 -6.91 11.33 15.98
CA LEU A 207 -5.76 10.47 16.22
C LEU A 207 -6.04 9.03 15.77
N GLN A 208 -7.25 8.49 16.03
CA GLN A 208 -7.64 7.15 15.55
C GLN A 208 -7.59 7.06 14.02
N LEU A 209 -8.13 8.06 13.31
CA LEU A 209 -8.08 8.11 11.85
C LEU A 209 -6.64 8.26 11.34
N LEU A 210 -5.86 9.16 11.95
CA LEU A 210 -4.47 9.43 11.56
C LEU A 210 -3.62 8.17 11.74
N LEU A 211 -3.62 7.54 12.92
CA LEU A 211 -2.78 6.38 13.19
C LEU A 211 -3.28 5.14 12.44
N GLY A 212 -4.59 4.92 12.31
CA GLY A 212 -5.15 3.85 11.50
C GLY A 212 -4.68 3.94 10.04
N THR A 213 -4.72 5.14 9.45
CA THR A 213 -4.24 5.36 8.08
C THR A 213 -2.72 5.21 7.99
N LEU A 214 -1.99 5.90 8.86
CA LEU A 214 -0.53 5.98 8.83
C LEU A 214 0.15 4.64 9.07
N THR A 215 -0.36 3.81 9.98
CA THR A 215 0.20 2.47 10.24
C THR A 215 0.16 1.58 9.00
N ALA A 216 -0.85 1.74 8.15
CA ALA A 216 -1.06 0.92 6.96
C ALA A 216 -0.36 1.45 5.69
N CYS A 217 -0.08 2.75 5.57
CA CYS A 217 0.56 3.33 4.39
C CYS A 217 1.91 4.01 4.64
N GLY A 218 2.26 4.27 5.89
CA GLY A 218 3.38 5.13 6.26
C GLY A 218 4.74 4.63 5.77
N GLY A 219 4.96 3.30 5.70
CA GLY A 219 6.22 2.74 5.22
C GLY A 219 6.58 3.16 3.79
N GLY A 220 5.63 3.00 2.86
CA GLY A 220 5.82 3.43 1.48
C GLY A 220 5.98 4.95 1.34
N GLN A 221 5.21 5.72 2.14
CA GLN A 221 5.32 7.18 2.14
C GLN A 221 6.69 7.65 2.66
N SER A 222 7.21 7.04 3.73
CA SER A 222 8.56 7.34 4.24
C SER A 222 9.65 6.97 3.25
N CYS A 223 9.56 5.80 2.61
CA CYS A 223 10.53 5.37 1.61
C CYS A 223 10.58 6.32 0.40
N GLY A 224 9.43 6.76 -0.08
CA GLY A 224 9.36 7.76 -1.15
C GLY A 224 9.94 9.09 -0.70
N THR A 225 9.51 9.60 0.45
CA THR A 225 9.98 10.88 1.00
C THR A 225 11.49 10.90 1.23
N LEU A 226 12.08 9.80 1.69
CA LEU A 226 13.53 9.68 1.90
C LEU A 226 14.29 9.21 0.64
N GLY A 227 13.59 8.96 -0.47
CA GLY A 227 14.16 8.49 -1.73
C GLY A 227 14.94 7.19 -1.58
N THR A 228 14.50 6.30 -0.68
CA THR A 228 15.26 5.09 -0.34
C THR A 228 15.35 4.11 -1.51
N TRP A 229 14.50 4.29 -2.51
CA TRP A 229 14.44 3.49 -3.71
C TRP A 229 15.46 3.90 -4.80
N ASN A 230 16.21 4.98 -4.60
CA ASN A 230 17.15 5.46 -5.60
C ASN A 230 18.45 4.62 -5.57
N PRO A 231 18.80 3.91 -6.67
CA PRO A 231 19.99 3.06 -6.72
C PRO A 231 21.32 3.82 -6.55
N ASN A 232 21.32 5.14 -6.70
CA ASN A 232 22.51 5.98 -6.55
C ASN A 232 22.66 6.59 -5.16
N GLY A 233 21.77 6.27 -4.22
CA GLY A 233 21.79 6.77 -2.85
C GLY A 233 20.49 7.46 -2.47
N TRP A 234 20.26 7.62 -1.17
CA TRP A 234 19.02 8.20 -0.64
C TRP A 234 18.99 9.71 -0.84
N SER A 235 17.82 10.24 -1.16
CA SER A 235 17.61 11.67 -1.42
C SER A 235 16.21 12.06 -0.97
N LEU A 236 16.10 13.19 -0.27
CA LEU A 236 14.78 13.71 0.09
C LEU A 236 13.98 14.03 -1.18
N SER A 237 12.72 13.62 -1.20
CA SER A 237 11.79 13.89 -2.28
C SER A 237 10.41 14.25 -1.74
N THR A 238 9.54 14.75 -2.60
CA THR A 238 8.15 15.03 -2.25
C THR A 238 7.46 13.74 -1.79
N PRO A 239 6.78 13.74 -0.63
CA PRO A 239 6.02 12.58 -0.19
C PRO A 239 5.10 12.07 -1.29
N PRO A 240 5.06 10.76 -1.60
CA PRO A 240 4.29 10.22 -2.72
C PRO A 240 2.82 10.66 -2.73
N ALA A 241 2.19 10.75 -1.56
CA ALA A 241 0.82 11.25 -1.40
C ALA A 241 0.62 12.69 -1.91
N LEU A 242 1.62 13.55 -1.73
CA LEU A 242 1.60 14.94 -2.18
C LEU A 242 2.02 15.08 -3.65
N ALA A 243 2.77 14.11 -4.17
CA ALA A 243 3.15 14.04 -5.57
C ALA A 243 2.04 13.45 -6.48
N ALA A 244 1.02 12.81 -5.87
CA ALA A 244 -0.07 12.19 -6.59
C ALA A 244 -0.91 13.23 -7.35
N ARG A 245 -1.04 13.03 -8.66
CA ARG A 245 -1.81 13.87 -9.59
C ARG A 245 -3.22 13.34 -9.81
N THR A 246 -3.45 12.08 -9.51
CA THR A 246 -4.74 11.41 -9.69
C THR A 246 -5.17 10.70 -8.42
N VAL A 247 -6.49 10.49 -8.26
CA VAL A 247 -7.06 9.67 -7.17
C VAL A 247 -6.49 8.26 -7.21
N MET A 248 -6.14 7.75 -8.40
CA MET A 248 -5.54 6.44 -8.58
C MET A 248 -4.14 6.36 -7.95
N GLU A 249 -3.29 7.36 -8.19
CA GLU A 249 -1.95 7.42 -7.58
C GLU A 249 -2.02 7.56 -6.05
N GLY A 250 -3.06 8.23 -5.54
CA GLY A 250 -3.33 8.36 -4.11
C GLY A 250 -3.94 7.14 -3.42
N VAL A 251 -4.18 6.02 -4.13
CA VAL A 251 -4.86 4.82 -3.59
C VAL A 251 -4.17 4.22 -2.37
N ASP A 252 -2.84 4.31 -2.32
CA ASP A 252 -2.06 3.84 -1.18
C ASP A 252 -2.37 4.58 0.13
N VAL A 253 -3.02 5.76 0.08
CA VAL A 253 -3.39 6.56 1.25
C VAL A 253 -4.90 6.57 1.48
N TRP A 254 -5.70 6.86 0.45
CA TRP A 254 -7.15 6.98 0.66
C TRP A 254 -7.81 5.62 0.96
N ALA A 255 -7.29 4.50 0.45
CA ALA A 255 -7.87 3.19 0.75
C ALA A 255 -7.70 2.79 2.23
N PRO A 256 -6.50 2.90 2.84
CA PRO A 256 -6.35 2.75 4.29
C PRO A 256 -7.16 3.76 5.10
N PHE A 257 -7.30 5.00 4.63
CA PHE A 257 -8.15 6.00 5.28
C PHE A 257 -9.61 5.56 5.33
N LEU A 258 -10.19 5.15 4.20
CA LEU A 258 -11.57 4.63 4.17
C LEU A 258 -11.73 3.35 4.99
N ALA A 259 -10.70 2.51 5.03
CA ALA A 259 -10.68 1.32 5.87
C ALA A 259 -10.66 1.67 7.36
N ALA A 260 -9.91 2.69 7.77
CA ALA A 260 -9.93 3.23 9.14
C ALA A 260 -11.30 3.81 9.48
N VAL A 261 -11.90 4.60 8.58
CA VAL A 261 -13.27 5.11 8.74
C VAL A 261 -14.27 3.96 8.92
N GLY A 262 -14.23 2.94 8.04
CA GLY A 262 -15.11 1.78 8.12
C GLY A 262 -14.92 0.98 9.42
N TYR A 263 -13.66 0.78 9.83
CA TYR A 263 -13.32 0.11 11.09
C TYR A 263 -13.85 0.87 12.31
N ILE A 264 -13.68 2.20 12.34
CA ILE A 264 -14.10 3.05 13.45
C ILE A 264 -15.63 3.18 13.51
N VAL A 265 -16.27 3.49 12.39
CA VAL A 265 -17.74 3.72 12.32
C VAL A 265 -18.51 2.43 12.57
N LEU A 266 -18.17 1.33 11.89
CA LEU A 266 -18.92 0.09 12.03
C LEU A 266 -18.42 -0.79 13.17
N GLY A 267 -17.17 -0.64 13.62
CA GLY A 267 -16.67 -1.25 14.86
C GLY A 267 -17.06 -0.47 16.12
N GLY A 268 -17.55 0.76 15.98
CA GLY A 268 -17.94 1.63 17.09
C GLY A 268 -16.79 1.99 18.00
N THR A 269 -15.58 2.18 17.46
CA THR A 269 -14.38 2.38 18.29
C THR A 269 -14.33 3.76 18.93
N HIS A 270 -15.23 4.69 18.61
CA HIS A 270 -15.24 6.05 19.16
C HIS A 270 -16.69 6.55 19.35
N GLU A 271 -16.96 7.32 20.41
CA GLU A 271 -18.32 7.79 20.72
C GLU A 271 -18.89 8.76 19.66
N ASP A 272 -18.08 9.70 19.15
CA ASP A 272 -18.51 10.69 18.14
C ASP A 272 -19.03 10.09 16.82
N VAL A 273 -18.67 8.85 16.48
CA VAL A 273 -19.13 8.21 15.23
C VAL A 273 -20.39 7.37 15.40
N LEU A 274 -20.86 7.17 16.63
CA LEU A 274 -22.06 6.36 16.90
C LEU A 274 -23.35 6.88 16.23
N PRO A 275 -23.56 8.21 16.08
CA PRO A 275 -24.65 8.73 15.27
C PRO A 275 -24.60 8.29 13.80
N LEU A 276 -23.40 7.99 13.27
CA LEU A 276 -23.18 7.47 11.91
C LEU A 276 -23.30 5.94 11.84
N THR A 277 -22.98 5.23 12.93
CA THR A 277 -23.08 3.77 13.00
C THR A 277 -24.51 3.30 12.75
N ARG A 278 -25.51 3.92 13.39
CA ARG A 278 -26.93 3.52 13.24
C ARG A 278 -27.42 3.55 11.79
N PRO A 279 -27.32 4.66 11.04
CA PRO A 279 -27.73 4.69 9.65
C PRO A 279 -26.86 3.79 8.76
N ALA A 280 -25.58 3.61 9.07
CA ALA A 280 -24.72 2.69 8.33
C ALA A 280 -25.18 1.22 8.49
N VAL A 281 -25.48 0.78 9.71
CA VAL A 281 -26.04 -0.55 9.98
C VAL A 281 -27.41 -0.71 9.33
N ALA A 282 -28.29 0.29 9.44
CA ALA A 282 -29.61 0.28 8.80
C ALA A 282 -29.49 0.18 7.26
N ALA A 283 -28.52 0.84 6.65
CA ALA A 283 -28.24 0.71 5.22
C ALA A 283 -27.83 -0.72 4.87
N LEU A 284 -26.88 -1.31 5.61
CA LEU A 284 -26.45 -2.69 5.39
C LEU A 284 -27.61 -3.70 5.54
N GLN A 285 -28.53 -3.46 6.47
CA GLN A 285 -29.75 -4.25 6.62
C GLN A 285 -30.69 -4.10 5.45
N ARG A 286 -30.88 -2.88 4.95
CA ARG A 286 -31.72 -2.61 3.78
C ARG A 286 -31.21 -3.32 2.53
N PHE A 287 -29.89 -3.50 2.41
CA PHE A 287 -29.27 -4.29 1.35
C PHE A 287 -29.23 -5.80 1.62
N GLY A 288 -29.81 -6.27 2.74
CA GLY A 288 -29.82 -7.69 3.11
C GLY A 288 -28.45 -8.24 3.51
N LEU A 289 -27.49 -7.37 3.83
CA LEU A 289 -26.13 -7.77 4.21
C LEU A 289 -26.03 -8.12 5.71
N ILE A 290 -26.96 -7.61 6.53
CA ILE A 290 -27.06 -7.86 7.97
C ILE A 290 -28.50 -8.29 8.31
N ASP A 291 -28.66 -9.28 9.17
CA ASP A 291 -29.97 -9.73 9.64
C ASP A 291 -30.62 -8.67 10.56
N ALA A 292 -31.83 -8.25 10.22
CA ALA A 292 -32.63 -7.31 11.03
C ALA A 292 -32.97 -7.87 12.42
N LYS A 293 -33.09 -9.19 12.55
CA LYS A 293 -33.34 -9.85 13.84
C LYS A 293 -32.14 -9.71 14.79
N ALA A 294 -30.92 -9.66 14.24
CA ALA A 294 -29.71 -9.53 15.03
C ALA A 294 -29.59 -8.16 15.72
N THR A 295 -30.16 -7.09 15.14
CA THR A 295 -30.19 -5.77 15.79
C THR A 295 -31.32 -5.61 16.81
N ALA A 296 -32.40 -6.38 16.68
CA ALA A 296 -33.54 -6.30 17.60
C ALA A 296 -33.19 -6.80 19.02
N VAL A 297 -32.08 -7.55 19.18
CA VAL A 297 -31.60 -8.11 20.45
C VAL A 297 -30.99 -7.04 21.38
N SER A 298 -30.77 -5.80 20.90
CA SER A 298 -30.25 -4.71 21.73
C SER A 298 -31.36 -4.07 22.60
N ALA A 299 -32.06 -4.88 23.40
CA ALA A 299 -33.11 -4.44 24.32
C ALA A 299 -32.60 -3.51 25.44
N THR A 300 -31.28 -3.34 25.56
CA THR A 300 -30.58 -2.53 26.58
C THR A 300 -30.24 -1.11 26.11
N GLY A 301 -30.65 -0.70 24.90
CA GLY A 301 -30.28 0.61 24.34
C GLY A 301 -28.82 0.70 23.84
N ALA A 302 -28.08 -0.42 23.86
CA ALA A 302 -26.72 -0.49 23.33
C ALA A 302 -26.71 -0.35 21.79
N VAL A 303 -25.67 0.30 21.27
CA VAL A 303 -25.50 0.47 19.81
C VAL A 303 -24.90 -0.81 19.22
N SER A 304 -25.59 -1.40 18.25
CA SER A 304 -25.09 -2.59 17.56
C SER A 304 -23.95 -2.24 16.61
N VAL A 305 -22.81 -2.92 16.77
CA VAL A 305 -21.57 -2.71 16.02
C VAL A 305 -20.98 -4.04 15.56
N LEU A 306 -20.11 -4.02 14.57
CA LEU A 306 -19.31 -5.20 14.21
C LEU A 306 -18.32 -5.53 15.34
N SER A 307 -18.02 -6.82 15.52
CA SER A 307 -16.90 -7.22 16.36
C SER A 307 -15.58 -6.69 15.79
N PRO A 308 -14.51 -6.52 16.61
CA PRO A 308 -13.20 -6.07 16.10
C PRO A 308 -12.66 -6.93 14.96
N THR A 309 -12.91 -8.24 15.00
CA THR A 309 -12.51 -9.18 13.94
C THR A 309 -13.31 -8.97 12.66
N ALA A 310 -14.63 -8.74 12.76
CA ALA A 310 -15.48 -8.43 11.61
C ALA A 310 -15.19 -7.04 11.03
N ALA A 311 -14.94 -6.04 11.87
CA ALA A 311 -14.53 -4.69 11.45
C ALA A 311 -13.19 -4.74 10.68
N ARG A 312 -12.23 -5.56 11.14
CA ARG A 312 -10.97 -5.80 10.39
C ARG A 312 -11.21 -6.50 9.05
N ALA A 313 -12.14 -7.46 9.00
CA ALA A 313 -12.53 -8.11 7.74
C ALA A 313 -13.16 -7.12 6.76
N LEU A 314 -13.99 -6.19 7.25
CA LEU A 314 -14.50 -5.08 6.44
C LEU A 314 -13.37 -4.18 5.93
N ALA A 315 -12.45 -3.77 6.81
CA ALA A 315 -11.28 -2.98 6.41
C ALA A 315 -10.45 -3.69 5.33
N THR A 316 -10.29 -5.02 5.44
CA THR A 316 -9.62 -5.84 4.41
C THR A 316 -10.36 -5.73 3.08
N LEU A 317 -11.69 -5.89 3.08
CA LEU A 317 -12.50 -5.82 1.88
C LEU A 317 -12.43 -4.44 1.20
N ILE A 318 -12.45 -3.35 1.99
CA ILE A 318 -12.31 -1.97 1.48
C ILE A 318 -10.97 -1.80 0.78
N ILE A 319 -9.87 -2.18 1.44
CA ILE A 319 -8.51 -2.06 0.88
C ILE A 319 -8.36 -2.93 -0.37
N THR A 320 -8.74 -4.20 -0.29
CA THR A 320 -8.69 -5.12 -1.43
C THR A 320 -9.48 -4.59 -2.62
N SER A 321 -10.69 -4.06 -2.40
CA SER A 321 -11.51 -3.50 -3.49
C SER A 321 -10.83 -2.32 -4.18
N ALA A 322 -10.19 -1.44 -3.41
CA ALA A 322 -9.44 -0.31 -3.96
C ALA A 322 -8.21 -0.75 -4.78
N PHE A 323 -7.46 -1.74 -4.31
CA PHE A 323 -6.31 -2.28 -5.05
C PHE A 323 -6.72 -3.12 -6.27
N VAL A 324 -7.81 -3.87 -6.20
CA VAL A 324 -8.39 -4.56 -7.37
C VAL A 324 -8.84 -3.54 -8.42
N TRP A 325 -9.47 -2.45 -8.00
CA TRP A 325 -9.83 -1.35 -8.89
C TRP A 325 -8.58 -0.74 -9.56
N ARG A 326 -7.54 -0.44 -8.78
CA ARG A 326 -6.24 0.04 -9.29
C ARG A 326 -5.65 -0.92 -10.32
N ALA A 327 -5.54 -2.20 -9.98
CA ALA A 327 -5.00 -3.22 -10.87
C ALA A 327 -5.83 -3.33 -12.17
N THR A 328 -7.15 -3.26 -12.07
CA THR A 328 -8.05 -3.33 -13.22
C THR A 328 -7.88 -2.12 -14.14
N VAL A 329 -7.76 -0.91 -13.59
CA VAL A 329 -7.62 0.31 -14.41
C VAL A 329 -6.22 0.39 -15.04
N LEU A 330 -5.16 0.11 -14.27
CA LEU A 330 -3.78 0.23 -14.76
C LEU A 330 -3.36 -0.93 -15.68
N HIS A 331 -3.89 -2.14 -15.45
CA HIS A 331 -3.42 -3.36 -16.12
C HIS A 331 -4.51 -4.12 -16.88
N GLY A 332 -5.79 -3.82 -16.65
CA GLY A 332 -6.90 -4.51 -17.34
C GLY A 332 -6.86 -4.35 -18.86
N GLN A 333 -6.36 -3.21 -19.36
CA GLN A 333 -6.16 -3.01 -20.80
C GLN A 333 -5.17 -4.00 -21.41
N TRP A 334 -4.16 -4.44 -20.65
CA TRP A 334 -3.17 -5.40 -21.12
C TRP A 334 -3.76 -6.82 -21.24
N ALA A 335 -4.65 -7.19 -20.31
CA ALA A 335 -5.40 -8.44 -20.41
C ALA A 335 -6.30 -8.45 -21.66
N THR A 336 -7.02 -7.36 -21.92
CA THR A 336 -7.89 -7.26 -23.10
C THR A 336 -7.11 -7.21 -24.42
N ALA A 337 -5.96 -6.54 -24.46
CA ALA A 337 -5.12 -6.45 -25.65
C ALA A 337 -4.47 -7.80 -26.00
N SER A 338 -4.02 -8.57 -25.00
CA SER A 338 -3.41 -9.89 -25.20
C SER A 338 -4.42 -10.95 -25.65
N ILE A 339 -5.67 -10.86 -25.20
CA ILE A 339 -6.75 -11.74 -25.67
C ILE A 339 -7.16 -11.38 -27.12
N SER A 340 -7.17 -10.08 -27.45
CA SER A 340 -7.54 -9.60 -28.79
C SER A 340 -6.53 -10.04 -29.86
N SER A 341 -5.23 -10.06 -29.55
CA SER A 341 -4.19 -10.53 -30.48
C SER A 341 -4.25 -12.05 -30.72
N LEU A 342 -4.64 -12.83 -29.71
CA LEU A 342 -4.86 -14.28 -29.86
C LEU A 342 -6.10 -14.59 -30.71
N SER A 343 -7.17 -13.81 -30.57
CA SER A 343 -8.40 -14.01 -31.37
C SER A 343 -8.21 -13.65 -32.85
N SER A 344 -7.43 -12.61 -33.15
CA SER A 344 -7.21 -12.14 -34.52
C SER A 344 -6.22 -13.02 -35.32
N GLY A 345 -5.31 -13.72 -34.65
CA GLY A 345 -4.38 -14.67 -35.30
C GLY A 345 -5.05 -15.92 -35.90
N THR A 346 -6.26 -16.27 -35.45
CA THR A 346 -6.94 -17.50 -35.90
C THR A 346 -7.76 -17.30 -37.18
N ALA A 347 -8.15 -16.06 -37.50
CA ALA A 347 -8.94 -15.76 -38.71
C ALA A 347 -8.10 -15.64 -39.99
N ALA A 348 -6.80 -15.36 -39.88
CA ALA A 348 -5.94 -15.07 -41.03
C ALA A 348 -5.36 -16.29 -41.75
N SER A 349 -5.49 -17.52 -41.22
CA SER A 349 -4.87 -18.71 -41.85
C SER A 349 -5.76 -19.49 -42.84
N LYS A 350 -7.00 -19.04 -43.10
CA LYS A 350 -7.94 -19.77 -43.98
C LYS A 350 -8.11 -19.21 -45.40
N SER A 351 -7.24 -18.27 -45.82
CA SER A 351 -7.29 -17.64 -47.14
C SER A 351 -5.97 -17.87 -47.89
N GLY A 352 -5.73 -19.08 -48.41
CA GLY A 352 -4.50 -19.33 -49.16
C GLY A 352 -4.26 -20.75 -49.66
N SER A 353 -5.26 -21.41 -50.26
CA SER A 353 -4.99 -22.55 -51.14
C SER A 353 -5.67 -22.35 -52.50
N GLY A 354 -5.04 -21.49 -53.30
CA GLY A 354 -5.36 -21.28 -54.72
C GLY A 354 -4.08 -21.37 -55.53
N SER A 355 -3.81 -22.58 -56.02
CA SER A 355 -2.67 -23.01 -56.83
C SER A 355 -2.48 -22.18 -58.11
N ALA A 356 -1.25 -21.76 -58.39
CA ALA A 356 -0.76 -21.59 -59.77
C ALA A 356 0.78 -21.61 -59.80
N ALA A 357 1.32 -22.76 -60.19
CA ALA A 357 2.74 -22.98 -60.47
C ALA A 357 3.20 -22.16 -61.68
N LYS A 358 4.40 -21.57 -61.59
CA LYS A 358 5.31 -21.36 -62.74
C LYS A 358 6.73 -21.00 -62.26
N SER A 359 7.62 -21.99 -62.34
CA SER A 359 9.05 -21.81 -62.66
C SER A 359 9.20 -21.39 -64.14
N PRO A 360 10.37 -20.95 -64.68
CA PRO A 360 11.73 -21.19 -64.17
C PRO A 360 12.73 -20.01 -64.33
N ALA A 361 13.94 -20.20 -63.81
CA ALA A 361 15.21 -20.14 -64.56
C ALA A 361 16.38 -19.57 -63.74
N SER A 362 17.44 -20.38 -63.71
CA SER A 362 18.76 -20.11 -63.17
C SER A 362 19.44 -18.89 -63.77
N LYS A 363 20.29 -18.21 -62.97
CA LYS A 363 21.60 -17.76 -63.48
C LYS A 363 22.63 -17.66 -62.36
N SER A 364 23.64 -18.50 -62.51
CA SER A 364 24.95 -18.49 -61.86
C SER A 364 25.67 -17.16 -62.12
N ARG A 365 26.26 -16.57 -61.08
CA ARG A 365 27.46 -15.74 -61.23
C ARG A 365 28.31 -15.74 -59.96
N LYS A 366 29.60 -15.98 -60.18
CA LYS A 366 30.74 -16.12 -59.26
C LYS A 366 31.62 -14.87 -59.40
N ALA A 367 32.15 -14.34 -58.30
CA ALA A 367 33.33 -13.47 -58.11
C ALA A 367 33.07 -12.49 -56.94
N SER A 368 33.63 -12.69 -55.75
CA SER A 368 34.92 -12.20 -55.23
C SER A 368 34.98 -10.67 -55.03
N GLY A 369 35.08 -10.22 -53.77
CA GLY A 369 35.32 -8.82 -53.42
C GLY A 369 35.07 -8.47 -51.95
N THR A 370 36.12 -8.67 -51.15
CA THR A 370 36.56 -8.00 -49.91
C THR A 370 35.71 -6.87 -49.27
N ALA A 371 35.60 -6.97 -47.93
CA ALA A 371 35.38 -5.91 -46.92
C ALA A 371 33.99 -5.24 -46.79
N SER A 372 33.30 -5.51 -45.66
CA SER A 372 32.99 -4.46 -44.65
C SER A 372 32.25 -5.05 -43.45
N ASN A 373 32.89 -4.95 -42.28
CA ASN A 373 32.24 -5.09 -40.98
C ASN A 373 31.28 -3.92 -40.78
N GLY A 374 29.96 -4.16 -40.81
CA GLY A 374 28.97 -3.11 -40.57
C GLY A 374 27.58 -3.56 -40.11
N ALA A 375 27.30 -4.86 -40.03
CA ALA A 375 25.95 -5.37 -39.79
C ALA A 375 25.57 -5.58 -38.30
N ALA A 376 26.50 -5.40 -37.36
CA ALA A 376 26.24 -5.64 -35.93
C ALA A 376 25.63 -4.42 -35.20
N SER A 377 25.56 -3.23 -35.80
CA SER A 377 25.07 -2.02 -35.11
C SER A 377 23.55 -1.79 -35.23
N SER A 378 22.88 -2.44 -36.19
CA SER A 378 21.43 -2.26 -36.40
C SER A 378 20.57 -3.16 -35.50
N SER A 379 21.04 -4.37 -35.16
CA SER A 379 20.33 -5.25 -34.21
C SER A 379 20.42 -4.73 -32.78
N SER A 380 21.57 -4.16 -32.40
CA SER A 380 21.77 -3.51 -31.10
C SER A 380 20.88 -2.29 -30.93
N LYS A 381 20.77 -1.40 -31.94
CA LYS A 381 19.85 -0.24 -31.88
C LYS A 381 18.38 -0.63 -31.80
N LYS A 382 17.99 -1.74 -32.44
CA LYS A 382 16.61 -2.25 -32.39
C LYS A 382 16.29 -2.88 -31.02
N ALA A 383 17.24 -3.57 -30.42
CA ALA A 383 17.12 -4.08 -29.05
C ALA A 383 17.07 -2.94 -28.02
N VAL A 384 17.91 -1.91 -28.16
CA VAL A 384 17.88 -0.73 -27.28
C VAL A 384 16.56 0.02 -27.37
N LYS A 385 16.02 0.25 -28.58
CA LYS A 385 14.70 0.88 -28.74
C LYS A 385 13.54 0.05 -28.19
N ALA A 386 13.61 -1.28 -28.27
CA ALA A 386 12.61 -2.16 -27.69
C ALA A 386 12.64 -2.11 -26.16
N VAL A 387 13.84 -2.09 -25.57
CA VAL A 387 14.05 -1.93 -24.12
C VAL A 387 13.64 -0.53 -23.65
N GLU A 388 13.92 0.53 -24.42
CA GLU A 388 13.44 1.89 -24.12
C GLU A 388 11.91 1.96 -24.16
N ALA A 389 11.26 1.39 -25.18
CA ALA A 389 9.81 1.38 -25.28
C ALA A 389 9.14 0.55 -24.16
N GLU A 390 9.77 -0.57 -23.75
CA GLU A 390 9.30 -1.38 -22.63
C GLU A 390 9.54 -0.69 -21.28
N ALA A 391 10.68 0.00 -21.12
CA ALA A 391 10.98 0.83 -19.96
C ALA A 391 10.03 2.02 -19.87
N GLU A 392 9.74 2.74 -20.95
CA GLU A 392 8.75 3.83 -20.98
C GLU A 392 7.35 3.34 -20.63
N LYS A 393 6.96 2.16 -21.12
CA LYS A 393 5.67 1.53 -20.79
C LYS A 393 5.60 1.10 -19.32
N LEU A 394 6.69 0.59 -18.75
CA LEU A 394 6.78 0.28 -17.32
C LEU A 394 6.83 1.56 -16.47
N ILE A 395 7.49 2.61 -16.94
CA ILE A 395 7.58 3.92 -16.28
C ILE A 395 6.22 4.62 -16.25
N SER A 396 5.46 4.58 -17.35
CA SER A 396 4.10 5.13 -17.40
C SER A 396 3.14 4.34 -16.52
N ALA A 397 3.35 3.03 -16.35
CA ALA A 397 2.54 2.18 -15.48
C ALA A 397 2.87 2.34 -13.98
N ILE A 398 4.07 2.81 -13.64
CA ILE A 398 4.53 3.00 -12.25
C ILE A 398 4.13 4.36 -11.67
N GLY A 399 3.58 5.29 -12.46
CA GLY A 399 2.95 6.51 -11.93
C GLY A 399 3.91 7.43 -11.15
N THR A 400 5.14 7.62 -11.63
CA THR A 400 6.07 8.61 -11.05
C THR A 400 6.33 9.75 -12.03
N GLY A 401 5.35 10.65 -12.11
CA GLY A 401 5.43 11.91 -12.85
C GLY A 401 6.37 12.91 -12.17
N VAL A 402 7.66 12.78 -12.47
CA VAL A 402 8.64 13.87 -12.31
C VAL A 402 9.34 14.03 -13.66
N GLU A 403 8.76 14.89 -14.50
CA GLU A 403 9.50 15.65 -15.50
C GLU A 403 9.92 16.94 -14.81
N GLU A 404 11.21 17.11 -14.56
CA GLU A 404 11.81 18.38 -14.16
C GLU A 404 11.90 19.26 -15.41
N ASP A 405 11.11 20.31 -15.42
CA ASP A 405 11.18 21.37 -16.42
C ASP A 405 12.23 22.40 -15.94
N GLU A 406 13.51 22.09 -16.10
CA GLU A 406 14.60 23.06 -15.94
C GLU A 406 15.43 23.16 -17.23
N ARG A 407 14.91 23.94 -18.18
CA ARG A 407 15.74 24.64 -19.17
C ARG A 407 15.72 26.14 -18.87
N SER A 408 16.60 26.57 -17.97
CA SER A 408 17.09 27.95 -17.98
C SER A 408 18.60 27.93 -18.14
N THR A 409 19.06 28.07 -19.38
CA THR A 409 20.41 28.49 -19.71
C THR A 409 20.59 29.94 -19.28
N SER A 410 21.37 30.19 -18.23
CA SER A 410 21.94 31.51 -17.96
C SER A 410 23.45 31.49 -18.24
N PRO A 411 23.99 32.49 -18.97
CA PRO A 411 25.40 32.55 -19.28
C PRO A 411 26.19 33.12 -18.10
N SER A 412 27.41 32.62 -17.93
CA SER A 412 28.40 33.08 -16.97
C SER A 412 28.72 34.58 -17.14
N PRO A 413 28.80 35.38 -16.07
CA PRO A 413 29.50 36.65 -16.11
C PRO A 413 30.86 36.54 -15.41
N GLY A 414 31.89 37.01 -16.11
CA GLY A 414 33.19 37.32 -15.53
C GLY A 414 33.16 38.57 -14.64
N PRO A 415 34.29 38.90 -13.99
CA PRO A 415 34.33 39.83 -12.86
C PRO A 415 34.63 41.26 -13.31
N SER A 416 33.91 42.25 -12.77
CA SER A 416 34.41 43.62 -12.65
C SER A 416 33.49 44.49 -11.79
N ASP A 417 34.09 45.06 -10.75
CA ASP A 417 33.88 46.38 -10.15
C ASP A 417 32.76 47.28 -10.72
N GLN A 418 31.92 47.82 -9.82
CA GLN A 418 31.56 49.25 -9.67
C GLN A 418 30.31 49.45 -8.77
N PRO A 419 30.08 50.66 -8.21
CA PRO A 419 29.77 50.83 -6.80
C PRO A 419 28.28 51.00 -6.44
N VAL A 420 28.03 50.78 -5.15
CA VAL A 420 26.78 51.03 -4.42
C VAL A 420 26.26 52.46 -4.65
N ARG A 421 25.10 52.56 -5.32
CA ARG A 421 24.33 53.80 -5.42
C ARG A 421 23.04 53.69 -4.59
N ARG A 422 23.05 54.32 -3.41
CA ARG A 422 21.85 54.62 -2.61
C ARG A 422 20.90 55.54 -3.40
N SER A 423 19.58 55.26 -3.37
CA SER A 423 18.56 56.29 -3.51
C SER A 423 17.12 55.80 -3.21
N ARG A 424 16.55 56.42 -2.15
CA ARG A 424 15.15 56.88 -1.98
C ARG A 424 13.96 55.90 -2.05
N ARG A 425 13.46 55.56 -0.85
CA ARG A 425 12.22 56.06 -0.22
C ARG A 425 11.13 56.70 -1.12
N ARG A 426 9.97 56.05 -1.23
CA ARG A 426 8.59 56.61 -1.20
C ARG A 426 7.59 55.43 -1.05
N LYS A 427 6.98 55.22 0.13
CA LYS A 427 5.60 55.58 0.50
C LYS A 427 4.57 55.48 -0.64
N THR A 428 3.72 54.46 -0.60
CA THR A 428 2.36 54.50 -0.02
C THR A 428 2.01 53.13 0.52
#